data_AF-A0A382KHH3-F1
#
_entry.id   AF-A0A382KHH3-F1
#
_cell.length_a   1.000
_cell.length_b   1.000
_cell.length_c   1.000
_cell.angle_alpha   90.00
_cell.angle_beta   90.00
_cell.angle_gamma   90.00
#
_symmetry.space_group_name_H-M   'P 1'
#
loop_
_entity.id
_entity.type
_entity.pdbx_description
1 polymer ?
#
loop_
_entity_poly.entity_id
_entity_poly.type
_entity_poly.pdbx_seq_one_letter_code
_entity_poly.pdbx_strand_id
1 'polypeptide(L)' 'VSLYQKICDLRFDENLWWKDVARRLNEEGWTSSKGKKNTASTVCSTYFKIRKHFERKHKYLPPDLDDVKLIWE' A
#
# COMPACT_ATOMS: atom_id res chain seq x y z
N VAL A 1 -13.39 -5.06 -2.22
CA VAL A 1 -12.10 -5.33 -1.54
C VAL A 1 -10.97 -5.01 -2.51
N SER A 2 -9.98 -4.19 -2.13
CA SER A 2 -8.82 -3.90 -2.99
C SER A 2 -7.75 -4.97 -2.83
N LEU A 3 -6.93 -5.20 -3.86
CA LEU A 3 -5.77 -6.12 -3.79
C LEU A 3 -4.86 -5.78 -2.60
N TYR A 4 -4.70 -4.49 -2.28
CA TYR A 4 -3.92 -4.04 -1.14
C TYR A 4 -4.50 -4.49 0.19
N GLN A 5 -5.83 -4.31 0.39
CA GLN A 5 -6.52 -4.75 1.60
C GLN A 5 -6.30 -6.24 1.82
N LYS A 6 -6.52 -7.04 0.77
CA LYS A 6 -6.37 -8.49 0.84
C LYS A 6 -4.93 -8.92 1.14
N ILE A 7 -3.93 -8.19 0.62
CA ILE A 7 -2.53 -8.40 0.98
C ILE A 7 -2.30 -8.07 2.46
N CYS A 8 -2.92 -7.02 3.00
CA CYS A 8 -2.79 -6.66 4.41
C CYS A 8 -3.41 -7.74 5.31
N ASP A 9 -4.64 -8.16 5.01
CA ASP A 9 -5.35 -9.21 5.76
C ASP A 9 -4.49 -10.49 5.83
N LEU A 10 -3.96 -10.93 4.68
CA LEU A 10 -3.13 -12.14 4.60
C LEU A 10 -1.76 -11.97 5.27
N ARG A 11 -1.10 -10.82 5.10
CA ARG A 11 0.28 -10.62 5.60
C ARG A 11 0.33 -10.27 7.08
N PHE A 12 -0.57 -9.42 7.55
CA PHE A 12 -0.50 -8.82 8.88
C PHE A 12 -1.54 -9.40 9.83
N ASP A 13 -2.77 -9.68 9.39
CA ASP A 13 -3.80 -10.26 10.27
C ASP A 13 -3.59 -11.78 10.41
N GLU A 14 -3.36 -12.48 9.30
CA GLU A 14 -3.08 -13.92 9.30
C GLU A 14 -1.58 -14.26 9.46
N ASN A 15 -0.71 -13.25 9.49
CA ASN A 15 0.75 -13.35 9.66
C ASN A 15 1.46 -14.32 8.67
N LEU A 16 0.97 -14.41 7.44
CA LEU A 16 1.56 -15.30 6.43
C LEU A 16 2.84 -14.73 5.83
N TRP A 17 3.71 -15.61 5.32
CA TRP A 17 4.86 -15.16 4.55
C TRP A 17 4.46 -14.74 3.14
N TRP A 18 5.24 -13.87 2.51
CA TRP A 18 4.96 -13.37 1.15
C TRP A 18 4.79 -14.47 0.10
N LYS A 19 5.44 -15.62 0.27
CA LYS A 19 5.25 -16.81 -0.57
C LYS A 19 3.85 -17.39 -0.44
N ASP A 20 3.35 -17.51 0.79
CA ASP A 20 2.02 -18.03 1.09
C ASP A 20 0.92 -17.05 0.69
N VAL A 21 1.13 -15.75 0.92
CA VAL A 21 0.24 -14.69 0.42
C VAL A 21 0.11 -14.78 -1.11
N ALA A 22 1.22 -14.93 -1.84
CA ALA A 22 1.18 -15.06 -3.29
C ALA A 22 0.46 -16.33 -3.75
N ARG A 23 0.64 -17.46 -3.06
CA ARG A 23 -0.07 -18.71 -3.34
C ARG A 23 -1.58 -18.53 -3.16
N ARG A 24 -2.02 -18.04 -2.00
CA ARG A 24 -3.45 -17.80 -1.72
C ARG A 24 -4.09 -16.81 -2.69
N LEU A 25 -3.39 -15.73 -3.02
CA LEU A 25 -3.87 -14.76 -4.01
C LEU A 25 -4.08 -15.43 -5.38
N ASN A 26 -3.17 -16.30 -5.82
CA ASN A 26 -3.36 -17.03 -7.08
C ASN A 26 -4.50 -18.05 -7.01
N GLU A 27 -4.66 -18.76 -5.88
CA GLU A 27 -5.74 -19.73 -5.65
C GLU A 27 -7.12 -19.06 -5.66
N GLU A 28 -7.23 -17.87 -5.07
CA GLU A 28 -8.44 -17.05 -5.07
C GLU A 28 -8.68 -16.31 -6.42
N GLY A 29 -7.81 -16.51 -7.43
CA GLY A 29 -7.96 -15.92 -8.76
C GLY A 29 -7.51 -14.46 -8.87
N TRP A 30 -6.87 -13.90 -7.83
CA TRP A 30 -6.27 -12.57 -7.93
C TRP A 30 -5.04 -12.61 -8.83
N THR A 31 -4.98 -11.67 -9.76
CA THR A 31 -3.84 -11.49 -10.65
C THR A 31 -3.11 -10.19 -10.33
N SER A 32 -1.84 -10.13 -10.71
CA SER A 32 -1.12 -8.85 -10.65
C SER A 32 -1.77 -7.84 -11.60
N SER A 33 -1.46 -6.56 -11.42
CA SER A 33 -1.93 -5.47 -12.31
C SER A 33 -1.54 -5.63 -13.79
N LYS A 34 -0.67 -6.60 -14.13
CA LYS A 34 -0.31 -6.96 -15.51
C LYS A 34 -0.89 -8.31 -15.97
N GLY A 35 -1.87 -8.86 -15.25
CA GLY A 35 -2.50 -10.16 -15.57
C GLY A 35 -1.59 -11.38 -15.35
N LYS A 36 -0.40 -11.19 -14.76
CA LYS A 36 0.56 -12.27 -14.47
C LYS A 36 0.29 -12.87 -13.09
N LYS A 37 0.70 -14.14 -12.91
CA LYS A 37 0.72 -14.82 -11.61
C LYS A 37 1.44 -13.98 -10.57
N ASN A 38 0.89 -13.97 -9.36
CA ASN A 38 1.49 -13.34 -8.21
C ASN A 38 2.68 -14.19 -7.73
N THR A 39 3.83 -13.56 -7.56
CA THR A 39 5.02 -14.12 -6.93
C THR A 39 5.26 -13.36 -5.63
N ALA A 40 6.03 -13.93 -4.71
CA ALA A 40 6.35 -13.26 -3.45
C ALA A 40 6.95 -11.86 -3.67
N SER A 41 7.82 -11.71 -4.69
CA SER A 41 8.45 -10.44 -5.05
C SER A 41 7.45 -9.43 -5.64
N THR A 42 6.53 -9.85 -6.51
CA THR A 42 5.53 -8.94 -7.07
C THR A 42 4.52 -8.50 -6.02
N VAL A 43 4.07 -9.40 -5.14
CA VAL A 43 3.16 -9.06 -4.04
C VAL A 43 3.81 -8.05 -3.07
N CYS A 44 5.03 -8.33 -2.63
CA CYS A 44 5.78 -7.44 -1.73
C CYS A 44 6.01 -6.06 -2.36
N SER A 45 6.52 -6.01 -3.60
CA SER A 45 6.76 -4.73 -4.28
C SER A 45 5.48 -3.95 -4.55
N THR A 46 4.36 -4.62 -4.84
CA THR A 46 3.05 -4.00 -5.03
C THR A 46 2.56 -3.37 -3.74
N TYR A 47 2.67 -4.09 -2.62
CA TYR A 47 2.33 -3.57 -1.29
C TYR A 47 3.09 -2.28 -0.98
N PHE A 48 4.43 -2.29 -1.09
CA PHE A 48 5.25 -1.11 -0.78
C PHE A 48 4.98 0.07 -1.72
N LYS A 49 4.73 -0.18 -3.01
CA LYS A 49 4.38 0.88 -3.97
C LYS A 49 3.07 1.55 -3.60
N ILE A 50 2.06 0.76 -3.26
CA ILE A 50 0.74 1.28 -2.87
C ILE A 50 0.87 2.05 -1.55
N ARG A 51 1.57 1.50 -0.56
CA ARG A 51 1.81 2.19 0.72
C ARG A 51 2.51 3.54 0.52
N LYS A 52 3.60 3.57 -0.25
CA LYS A 52 4.34 4.80 -0.55
C LYS A 52 3.51 5.84 -1.32
N HIS A 53 2.60 5.38 -2.18
CA HIS A 53 1.68 6.27 -2.90
C HIS A 53 0.73 6.98 -1.93
N PHE A 54 0.18 6.25 -0.95
CA PHE A 54 -0.63 6.84 0.11
C PHE A 54 0.19 7.77 1.01
N GLU A 55 1.37 7.35 1.46
CA GLU A 55 2.28 8.19 2.27
C GLU A 55 2.60 9.53 1.58
N ARG A 56 2.83 9.53 0.26
CA ARG A 56 3.09 10.77 -0.50
C ARG A 56 1.86 11.67 -0.60
N LYS A 57 0.66 11.11 -0.79
CA LYS A 57 -0.58 11.88 -0.89
C LYS A 57 -0.96 12.53 0.45
N HIS A 58 -0.63 11.89 1.55
CA HIS A 58 -0.92 12.37 2.90
C HIS A 58 0.27 13.08 3.55
N LYS A 59 1.24 13.52 2.74
CA LYS A 59 2.38 14.29 3.25
C LYS A 59 1.86 15.64 3.75
N TYR A 60 1.86 15.82 5.07
CA TYR A 60 1.63 17.12 5.69
C TYR A 60 2.77 18.07 5.28
N LEU A 61 2.42 19.09 4.51
CA LEU A 61 3.29 20.23 4.24
C LEU A 61 2.78 21.35 5.14
N PRO A 62 3.48 21.66 6.26
CA PRO A 62 3.10 22.83 7.03
C PRO A 62 3.18 24.06 6.11
N PRO A 63 2.24 25.01 6.23
CA PRO A 63 2.33 26.28 5.52
C PRO A 63 3.65 26.98 5.87
N ASP A 64 4.27 27.64 4.89
CA ASP A 64 5.48 28.43 5.12
C ASP A 64 5.16 29.56 6.11
N LEU A 65 6.04 29.74 7.10
CA LEU A 65 5.85 30.73 8.17
C LEU A 65 5.84 32.18 7.66
N ASP A 66 6.31 32.41 6.43
CA ASP A 66 6.33 33.73 5.79
C ASP A 66 4.96 34.13 5.18
N ASP A 67 3.98 33.22 5.09
CA ASP A 67 2.64 33.49 4.51
C ASP A 67 1.57 33.86 5.56
N VAL A 68 1.90 33.92 6.85
CA VAL A 68 0.96 34.31 7.90
C VAL A 68 1.10 35.80 8.24
N LYS A 69 0.11 36.61 7.79
CA LYS A 69 -0.09 37.96 8.32
C LYS A 69 -0.60 37.87 9.75
N LEU A 70 0.29 38.06 10.71
CA LEU A 70 -0.07 38.22 12.12
C LEU A 70 -0.90 39.51 12.27
N ILE A 71 -2.19 39.36 12.54
CA ILE A 71 -3.07 40.45 12.98
C ILE A 71 -3.14 40.35 14.50
N TRP A 72 -2.71 41.39 15.20
CA TRP A 72 -2.91 41.54 16.65
C TRP A 72 -4.11 42.46 16.89
N GLU A 73 -5.00 42.08 17.82
CA GLU A 73 -6.08 42.94 18.35
C GLU A 73 -5.58 43.81 19.51
#